data_AF-A0A2E6I1K8-F1
#
_entry.id   AF-A0A2E6I1K8-F1
#
_cell.length_a   1.000
_cell.length_b   1.000
_cell.length_c   1.000
_cell.angle_alpha   90.00
_cell.angle_beta   90.00
_cell.angle_gamma   90.00
#
_symmetry.space_group_name_H-M   'P 1'
#
loop_
_entity.id
_entity.type
_entity.pdbx_description
1 polymer ?
#
loop_
_entity_poly.entity_id
_entity_poly.type
_entity_poly.pdbx_seq_one_letter_code
_entity_poly.pdbx_strand_id
1 'polypeptide(L)'
;MLRKHDGQLERRSIDDQLKDAMSEEEWARLPGKGKRLDLRSYFQSGEEHRVANKILQDNGVLPQQLQGRKEIGRRQIAASTDFDKDLEALQVMRESLRGALQFLVAPLAPSEPLASFLATEWPSDFPRGAGTRWPSRRRIRRESARTLDLQHHFRTRSGRSIERLRTNLEAVNEGVEILHKDLIRDSRSVPGYPLPQPVDIPEHLNRCTSRIPTIPNLPLDLTGRLLLARPRKWWLFV
;
A
#
# COMPACT_ATOMS: atom_id res chain seq x y z
N MET A 1 10.95 18.61 -41.86
CA MET A 1 10.74 20.02 -42.26
C MET A 1 10.42 20.03 -43.75
N LEU A 2 9.18 20.37 -44.12
CA LEU A 2 8.75 20.45 -45.51
C LEU A 2 9.07 21.86 -46.04
N ARG A 3 9.75 21.94 -47.18
CA ARG A 3 10.00 23.16 -47.93
C ARG A 3 9.13 23.11 -49.19
N LYS A 4 8.57 24.25 -49.60
CA LYS A 4 7.95 24.36 -50.92
C LYS A 4 9.04 24.32 -52.02
N HIS A 5 8.63 24.00 -53.26
CA HIS A 5 9.53 23.83 -54.42
C HIS A 5 10.31 25.11 -54.79
N ASP A 6 9.91 26.26 -54.26
CA ASP A 6 10.48 27.59 -54.40
C ASP A 6 11.44 27.99 -53.24
N GLY A 7 11.76 27.06 -52.34
CA GLY A 7 12.79 27.25 -51.32
C GLY A 7 12.40 28.15 -50.13
N GLN A 8 11.17 28.66 -50.10
CA GLN A 8 10.66 29.41 -48.95
C GLN A 8 10.24 28.49 -47.80
N LEU A 9 10.48 28.95 -46.56
CA LEU A 9 10.05 28.28 -45.35
C LEU A 9 8.53 28.36 -45.25
N GLU A 10 7.88 27.20 -45.23
CA GLU A 10 6.43 27.12 -45.05
C GLU A 10 6.08 27.54 -43.62
N ARG A 11 5.64 28.79 -43.45
CA ARG A 11 5.13 29.28 -42.17
C ARG A 11 3.77 28.63 -41.94
N ARG A 12 3.74 27.52 -41.19
CA ARG A 12 2.49 26.95 -40.67
C ARG A 12 1.79 28.03 -39.84
N SER A 13 0.50 28.23 -40.08
CA SER A 13 -0.30 29.11 -39.23
C SER A 13 -0.27 28.59 -37.80
N ILE A 14 -0.37 29.50 -36.82
CA ILE A 14 -0.57 29.12 -35.41
C ILE A 14 -1.81 28.23 -35.29
N ASP A 15 -2.83 28.48 -36.10
CA ASP A 15 -4.05 27.66 -36.15
C ASP A 15 -3.77 26.24 -36.65
N ASP A 16 -2.85 26.05 -37.60
CA ASP A 16 -2.47 24.73 -38.09
C ASP A 16 -1.67 23.95 -37.04
N GLN A 17 -0.81 24.66 -36.29
CA GLN A 17 -0.07 24.06 -35.17
C GLN A 17 -1.00 23.68 -34.02
N LEU A 18 -2.01 24.50 -33.72
CA LEU A 18 -3.03 24.18 -32.73
C LEU A 18 -3.88 22.99 -33.18
N LYS A 19 -4.22 22.90 -34.46
CA LYS A 19 -5.00 21.80 -35.02
C LYS A 19 -4.23 20.48 -35.03
N ASP A 20 -2.92 20.53 -35.33
CA ASP A 20 -2.00 19.39 -35.22
C ASP A 20 -1.87 18.94 -33.76
N ALA A 21 -1.70 19.88 -32.82
CA ALA A 21 -1.63 19.59 -31.39
C ALA A 21 -2.96 19.05 -30.83
N MET A 22 -4.10 19.48 -31.39
CA MET A 22 -5.46 18.99 -31.06
C MET A 22 -5.79 17.62 -31.64
N SER A 23 -4.87 16.99 -32.38
CA SER A 23 -5.03 15.58 -32.76
C SER A 23 -5.24 14.72 -31.52
N GLU A 24 -6.27 13.88 -31.56
CA GLU A 24 -6.87 13.26 -30.38
C GLU A 24 -5.90 12.40 -29.54
N GLU A 25 -4.80 11.93 -30.15
CA GLU A 25 -3.80 11.08 -29.50
C GLU A 25 -2.87 11.82 -28.52
N GLU A 26 -2.45 13.06 -28.83
CA GLU A 26 -1.60 13.84 -27.92
C GLU A 26 -2.42 14.56 -26.84
N TRP A 27 -3.61 15.07 -27.20
CA TRP A 27 -4.53 15.67 -26.23
C TRP A 27 -5.01 14.65 -25.19
N ALA A 28 -5.21 13.38 -25.58
CA ALA A 28 -5.53 12.27 -24.67
C ALA A 28 -4.47 12.01 -23.59
N ARG A 29 -3.21 12.40 -23.84
CA ARG A 29 -2.07 12.11 -22.96
C ARG A 29 -1.73 13.22 -21.96
N LEU A 30 -2.39 14.37 -22.01
CA LEU A 30 -2.11 15.46 -21.06
C LEU A 30 -2.78 15.20 -19.69
N PRO A 31 -2.01 15.16 -18.58
CA PRO A 31 -2.57 14.98 -17.25
C PRO A 31 -3.42 16.21 -16.87
N GLY A 32 -4.73 16.03 -16.77
CA GLY A 32 -5.67 17.06 -16.29
C GLY A 32 -6.51 17.76 -17.35
N LYS A 33 -6.97 17.05 -18.39
CA LYS A 33 -7.93 17.55 -19.40
C LYS A 33 -9.01 18.47 -18.78
N GLY A 34 -8.90 19.76 -19.09
CA GLY A 34 -10.03 20.70 -19.09
C GLY A 34 -10.56 21.21 -17.75
N LYS A 35 -9.88 21.03 -16.60
CA LYS A 35 -10.28 21.78 -15.40
C LYS A 35 -10.05 23.26 -15.66
N ARG A 36 -11.14 24.06 -15.67
CA ARG A 36 -11.06 25.52 -15.68
C ARG A 36 -10.07 25.93 -14.59
N LEU A 37 -9.01 26.63 -15.00
CA LEU A 37 -8.00 27.12 -14.08
C LEU A 37 -8.70 28.10 -13.13
N ASP A 38 -8.90 27.70 -11.88
CA ASP A 38 -9.54 28.58 -10.90
C ASP A 38 -8.51 29.62 -10.44
N LEU A 39 -8.54 30.77 -11.10
CA LEU A 39 -7.68 31.90 -10.79
C LEU A 39 -8.25 32.79 -9.68
N ARG A 40 -9.44 32.51 -9.14
CA ARG A 40 -10.02 33.32 -8.05
C ARG A 40 -9.05 33.41 -6.88
N SER A 41 -8.38 32.31 -6.61
CA SER A 41 -7.41 32.18 -5.55
C SER A 41 -6.11 32.97 -5.81
N TYR A 42 -5.71 33.10 -7.08
CA TYR A 42 -4.57 33.91 -7.52
C TYR A 42 -4.86 35.41 -7.32
N PHE A 43 -6.06 35.86 -7.67
CA PHE A 43 -6.49 37.26 -7.48
C PHE A 43 -6.85 37.61 -6.03
N GLN A 44 -7.19 36.62 -5.21
CA GLN A 44 -7.38 36.80 -3.75
C GLN A 44 -6.06 37.01 -2.99
N SER A 45 -4.93 36.58 -3.57
CA SER A 45 -3.62 36.90 -2.99
C SER A 45 -3.25 38.37 -3.25
N GLY A 46 -2.77 39.07 -2.21
CA GLY A 46 -2.32 40.47 -2.32
C GLY A 46 -1.21 40.63 -3.37
N GLU A 47 -1.11 41.82 -3.98
CA GLU A 47 -0.09 42.08 -5.02
C GLU A 47 1.34 41.77 -4.54
N GLU A 48 1.66 42.12 -3.29
CA GLU A 48 2.95 41.82 -2.67
C GLU A 48 3.25 40.32 -2.65
N HIS A 49 2.25 39.47 -2.36
CA HIS A 49 2.40 38.01 -2.38
C HIS A 49 2.62 37.47 -3.79
N ARG A 50 1.98 38.07 -4.81
CA ARG A 50 2.18 37.67 -6.21
C ARG A 50 3.60 37.98 -6.68
N VAL A 51 4.11 39.17 -6.35
CA VAL A 51 5.49 39.58 -6.67
C VAL A 51 6.50 38.72 -5.93
N ALA A 52 6.32 38.49 -4.62
CA ALA A 52 7.21 37.64 -3.83
C ALA A 52 7.23 36.20 -4.35
N ASN A 53 6.07 35.61 -4.68
CA ASN A 53 6.01 34.27 -5.26
C ASN A 53 6.67 34.21 -6.65
N LYS A 54 6.54 35.25 -7.47
CA LYS A 54 7.23 35.33 -8.76
C LYS A 54 8.75 35.38 -8.59
N ILE A 55 9.27 36.18 -7.66
CA ILE A 55 10.70 36.24 -7.35
C ILE A 55 11.21 34.87 -6.88
N LEU A 56 10.48 34.19 -6.00
CA LEU A 56 10.84 32.85 -5.54
C LEU A 56 10.86 31.84 -6.70
N GLN A 57 9.84 31.87 -7.56
CA GLN A 57 9.76 31.01 -8.75
C GLN A 57 10.90 31.28 -9.74
N ASP A 58 11.23 32.54 -10.00
CA ASP A 58 12.32 32.94 -10.91
C ASP A 58 13.70 32.47 -10.41
N ASN A 59 13.84 32.26 -9.09
CA ASN A 59 15.05 31.71 -8.46
C ASN A 59 14.98 30.19 -8.20
N GLY A 60 13.91 29.51 -8.64
CA GLY A 60 13.72 28.07 -8.44
C GLY A 60 13.46 27.66 -6.99
N VAL A 61 13.08 28.60 -6.12
CA VAL A 61 12.83 28.37 -4.69
C VAL A 61 11.32 28.27 -4.45
N LEU A 62 10.88 27.25 -3.72
CA LEU A 62 9.49 27.10 -3.30
C LEU A 62 9.24 27.89 -2.01
N PRO A 63 8.12 28.64 -1.91
CA PRO A 63 7.67 29.19 -0.64
C PRO A 63 7.57 28.12 0.45
N GLN A 64 7.93 28.46 1.69
CA GLN A 64 7.96 27.55 2.84
C GLN A 64 6.66 26.75 3.01
N GLN A 65 5.51 27.40 2.82
CA GLN A 65 4.19 26.78 2.91
C GLN A 65 3.96 25.70 1.82
N LEU A 66 4.45 25.95 0.61
CA LEU A 66 4.39 24.98 -0.49
C LEU A 66 5.39 23.83 -0.27
N GLN A 67 6.53 24.12 0.35
CA GLN A 67 7.50 23.10 0.75
C GLN A 67 6.94 22.16 1.82
N GLY A 68 6.31 22.70 2.87
CA GLY A 68 5.64 21.92 3.92
C GLY A 68 4.56 21.00 3.35
N ARG A 69 3.74 21.50 2.42
CA ARG A 69 2.77 20.67 1.69
C ARG A 69 3.40 19.55 0.89
N LYS A 70 4.46 19.87 0.13
CA LYS A 70 5.16 18.89 -0.69
C LYS A 70 5.71 17.77 0.18
N GLU A 71 6.23 18.12 1.35
CA GLU A 71 6.74 17.14 2.31
C GLU A 71 5.63 16.28 2.92
N ILE A 72 4.51 16.86 3.34
CA ILE A 72 3.33 16.13 3.83
C ILE A 72 2.84 15.13 2.77
N GLY A 73 2.66 15.59 1.53
CA GLY A 73 2.23 14.74 0.42
C GLY A 73 3.24 13.63 0.11
N ARG A 74 4.53 13.94 0.14
CA ARG A 74 5.61 12.96 -0.07
C ARG A 74 5.59 11.88 1.00
N ARG A 75 5.41 12.26 2.28
CA ARG A 75 5.33 11.32 3.41
C ARG A 75 4.10 10.42 3.30
N GLN A 76 2.96 10.98 2.90
CA GLN A 76 1.74 10.20 2.69
C GLN A 76 1.93 9.16 1.58
N ILE A 77 2.49 9.56 0.44
CA ILE A 77 2.80 8.65 -0.68
C ILE A 77 3.81 7.58 -0.25
N ALA A 78 4.88 7.96 0.47
CA ALA A 78 5.88 7.03 0.96
C ALA A 78 5.27 6.00 1.92
N ALA A 79 4.41 6.44 2.86
CA ALA A 79 3.72 5.57 3.80
C ALA A 79 2.84 4.52 3.09
N SER A 80 2.06 4.94 2.08
CA SER A 80 1.27 4.01 1.28
C SER A 80 2.15 3.04 0.48
N THR A 81 3.20 3.56 -0.17
CA THR A 81 4.11 2.75 -0.98
C THR A 81 4.84 1.70 -0.14
N ASP A 82 5.31 2.06 1.04
CA ASP A 82 6.00 1.13 1.93
C ASP A 82 5.06 0.08 2.51
N PHE A 83 3.80 0.45 2.81
CA PHE A 83 2.78 -0.49 3.20
C PHE A 83 2.45 -1.49 2.08
N ASP A 84 2.35 -1.03 0.83
CA ASP A 84 2.10 -1.91 -0.32
C ASP A 84 3.24 -2.92 -0.54
N LYS A 85 4.51 -2.49 -0.41
CA LYS A 85 5.67 -3.41 -0.42
C LYS A 85 5.60 -4.44 0.71
N ASP A 86 5.19 -4.02 1.90
CA ASP A 86 5.03 -4.93 3.02
C ASP A 86 3.90 -5.93 2.80
N LEU A 87 2.82 -5.52 2.13
CA LEU A 87 1.71 -6.38 1.75
C LEU A 87 2.15 -7.46 0.77
N GLU A 88 2.93 -7.12 -0.26
CA GLU A 88 3.51 -8.09 -1.19
C GLU A 88 4.38 -9.13 -0.45
N ALA A 89 5.24 -8.67 0.47
CA ALA A 89 6.06 -9.56 1.27
C ALA A 89 5.22 -10.48 2.17
N LEU A 90 4.13 -9.97 2.75
CA LEU A 90 3.19 -10.76 3.56
C LEU A 90 2.48 -11.82 2.73
N GLN A 91 2.10 -11.52 1.48
CA GLN A 91 1.55 -12.52 0.55
C GLN A 91 2.55 -13.65 0.32
N VAL A 92 3.81 -13.34 -0.03
CA VAL A 92 4.85 -14.38 -0.21
C VAL A 92 5.02 -15.26 1.03
N MET A 93 4.98 -14.68 2.22
CA MET A 93 5.04 -15.42 3.49
C MET A 93 3.82 -16.30 3.73
N ARG A 94 2.61 -15.82 3.41
CA ARG A 94 1.38 -16.60 3.51
C ARG A 94 1.41 -17.80 2.58
N GLU A 95 1.94 -17.64 1.38
CA GLU A 95 2.04 -18.72 0.40
C GLU A 95 3.04 -19.78 0.87
N SER A 96 4.14 -19.32 1.48
CA SER A 96 5.11 -20.20 2.14
C SER A 96 4.51 -20.96 3.32
N LEU A 97 3.69 -20.30 4.14
CA LEU A 97 2.96 -20.91 5.25
C LEU A 97 1.96 -21.94 4.76
N ARG A 98 1.21 -21.62 3.70
CA ARG A 98 0.24 -22.51 3.05
C ARG A 98 0.92 -23.79 2.55
N GLY A 99 2.06 -23.66 1.88
CA GLY A 99 2.86 -24.80 1.43
C GLY A 99 3.39 -25.65 2.58
N ALA A 100 3.90 -25.04 3.65
CA ALA A 100 4.36 -25.76 4.84
C ALA A 100 3.22 -26.54 5.52
N LEU A 101 2.05 -25.91 5.66
CA LEU A 101 0.85 -26.53 6.22
C LEU A 101 0.32 -27.68 5.37
N GLN A 102 0.43 -27.62 4.05
CA GLN A 102 -0.02 -28.69 3.18
C GLN A 102 0.62 -30.04 3.56
N PHE A 103 1.92 -30.04 3.89
CA PHE A 103 2.61 -31.26 4.32
C PHE A 103 2.12 -31.81 5.67
N LEU A 104 1.74 -30.93 6.59
CA LEU A 104 1.29 -31.31 7.93
C LEU A 104 -0.17 -31.77 7.93
N VAL A 105 -0.97 -31.17 7.06
CA VAL A 105 -2.43 -31.39 7.02
C VAL A 105 -2.80 -32.53 6.08
N ALA A 106 -2.05 -32.78 5.00
CA ALA A 106 -2.35 -33.83 4.03
C ALA A 106 -2.67 -35.22 4.62
N PRO A 107 -2.06 -35.68 5.73
CA PRO A 107 -2.36 -36.99 6.34
C PRO A 107 -3.70 -37.06 7.09
N LEU A 108 -4.30 -35.91 7.41
CA LEU A 108 -5.54 -35.84 8.16
C LEU A 108 -6.72 -36.22 7.27
N ALA A 109 -7.76 -36.80 7.86
CA ALA A 109 -8.95 -37.19 7.13
C ALA A 109 -9.71 -35.95 6.62
N PRO A 110 -10.24 -35.97 5.38
CA PRO A 110 -11.01 -34.85 4.84
C PRO A 110 -12.31 -34.58 5.60
N SER A 111 -12.83 -35.59 6.31
CA SER A 111 -14.09 -35.54 7.07
C SER A 111 -13.96 -34.91 8.45
N GLU A 112 -12.75 -34.76 9.01
CA GLU A 112 -12.56 -34.03 10.25
C GLU A 112 -12.44 -32.54 9.94
N PRO A 113 -13.29 -31.66 10.51
CA PRO A 113 -13.10 -30.23 10.38
C PRO A 113 -11.77 -29.89 11.05
N LEU A 114 -10.76 -29.59 10.24
CA LEU A 114 -9.44 -29.21 10.69
C LEU A 114 -9.48 -28.05 11.71
N ALA A 115 -10.48 -27.18 11.56
CA ALA A 115 -10.82 -26.12 12.50
C ALA A 115 -11.13 -26.64 13.91
N SER A 116 -11.81 -27.78 14.04
CA SER A 116 -12.06 -28.45 15.32
C SER A 116 -10.77 -29.03 15.90
N PHE A 117 -9.96 -29.69 15.06
CA PHE A 117 -8.68 -30.27 15.48
C PHE A 117 -7.69 -29.21 16.00
N LEU A 118 -7.63 -28.06 15.31
CA LEU A 118 -6.73 -26.95 15.65
C LEU A 118 -7.39 -25.89 16.53
N ALA A 119 -8.67 -26.05 16.89
CA ALA A 119 -9.48 -25.07 17.63
C ALA A 119 -9.36 -23.64 17.05
N THR A 120 -9.41 -23.52 15.72
CA THR A 120 -9.01 -22.31 14.99
C THR A 120 -9.85 -22.11 13.74
N GLU A 121 -10.16 -20.85 13.42
CA GLU A 121 -10.76 -20.50 12.13
C GLU A 121 -9.82 -20.85 10.98
N TRP A 122 -10.30 -21.71 10.08
CA TRP A 122 -9.51 -22.20 8.95
C TRP A 122 -9.95 -21.49 7.67
N PRO A 123 -9.10 -20.67 7.03
CA PRO A 123 -9.46 -20.00 5.79
C PRO A 123 -9.74 -21.01 4.67
N SER A 124 -10.69 -20.68 3.78
CA SER A 124 -11.19 -21.60 2.75
C SER A 124 -10.13 -22.01 1.72
N ASP A 125 -9.14 -21.16 1.50
CA ASP A 125 -8.05 -21.37 0.54
C ASP A 125 -6.86 -22.13 1.13
N PHE A 126 -6.82 -22.40 2.43
CA PHE A 126 -5.77 -23.21 3.04
C PHE A 126 -5.98 -24.71 2.79
N PRO A 127 -4.88 -25.50 2.73
CA PRO A 127 -4.96 -26.92 2.41
C PRO A 127 -5.83 -27.67 3.42
N ARG A 128 -6.56 -28.67 2.92
CA ARG A 128 -7.38 -29.58 3.72
C ARG A 128 -6.76 -30.98 3.74
N GLY A 129 -7.19 -31.79 4.71
CA GLY A 129 -6.74 -33.18 4.82
C GLY A 129 -7.11 -33.98 3.59
N ALA A 130 -6.20 -34.86 3.15
CA ALA A 130 -6.37 -35.70 1.97
C ALA A 130 -6.21 -37.20 2.28
N GLY A 131 -6.10 -37.57 3.57
CA GLY A 131 -5.92 -38.97 3.98
C GLY A 131 -4.62 -39.61 3.49
N THR A 132 -3.57 -38.82 3.26
CA THR A 132 -2.28 -39.34 2.77
C THR A 132 -1.49 -40.07 3.88
N ARG A 133 -0.39 -40.73 3.49
CA ARG A 133 0.47 -41.45 4.43
C ARG A 133 1.08 -40.49 5.47
N TRP A 134 0.99 -40.88 6.74
CA TRP A 134 1.59 -40.14 7.85
C TRP A 134 3.12 -39.98 7.70
N PRO A 135 3.65 -38.75 7.78
CA PRO A 135 5.09 -38.50 7.73
C PRO A 135 5.80 -39.01 8.99
N SER A 136 7.13 -39.11 8.91
CA SER A 136 7.95 -39.54 10.05
C SER A 136 7.88 -38.52 11.20
N ARG A 137 8.04 -38.98 12.45
CA ARG A 137 8.03 -38.11 13.64
C ARG A 137 9.05 -36.96 13.55
N ARG A 138 10.25 -37.25 13.01
CA ARG A 138 11.29 -36.25 12.79
C ARG A 138 10.83 -35.18 11.80
N ARG A 139 10.18 -35.58 10.71
CA ARG A 139 9.65 -34.65 9.70
C ARG A 139 8.50 -33.81 10.26
N ILE A 140 7.58 -34.41 11.02
CA ILE A 140 6.50 -33.68 11.70
C ILE A 140 7.09 -32.56 12.57
N ARG A 141 8.03 -32.90 13.47
CA ARG A 141 8.68 -31.91 14.36
C ARG A 141 9.35 -30.79 13.58
N ARG A 142 10.08 -31.12 12.50
CA ARG A 142 10.78 -30.13 11.68
C ARG A 142 9.81 -29.18 10.98
N GLU A 143 8.80 -29.73 10.30
CA GLU A 143 7.87 -28.91 9.53
C GLU A 143 6.90 -28.14 10.44
N SER A 144 6.50 -28.69 11.59
CA SER A 144 5.67 -27.97 12.56
C SER A 144 6.42 -26.80 13.20
N ALA A 145 7.69 -26.98 13.59
CA ALA A 145 8.54 -25.89 14.06
C ALA A 145 8.69 -24.81 12.98
N ARG A 146 9.04 -25.19 11.75
CA ARG A 146 9.13 -24.26 10.62
C ARG A 146 7.83 -23.48 10.38
N THR A 147 6.68 -24.16 10.48
CA THR A 147 5.37 -23.55 10.27
C THR A 147 5.05 -22.53 11.37
N LEU A 148 5.32 -22.86 12.63
CA LEU A 148 5.16 -21.94 13.77
C LEU A 148 6.10 -20.73 13.64
N ASP A 149 7.34 -20.96 13.21
CA ASP A 149 8.30 -19.88 12.94
C ASP A 149 7.78 -18.95 11.84
N LEU A 150 7.30 -19.49 10.71
CA LEU A 150 6.73 -18.69 9.62
C LEU A 150 5.52 -17.88 10.08
N GLN A 151 4.64 -18.49 10.88
CA GLN A 151 3.48 -17.81 11.44
C GLN A 151 3.89 -16.67 12.38
N HIS A 152 4.89 -16.90 13.23
CA HIS A 152 5.44 -15.87 14.11
C HIS A 152 6.05 -14.72 13.30
N HIS A 153 6.86 -15.01 12.29
CA HIS A 153 7.45 -14.00 11.42
C HIS A 153 6.40 -13.18 10.68
N PHE A 154 5.35 -13.84 10.16
CA PHE A 154 4.23 -13.17 9.52
C PHE A 154 3.56 -12.18 10.48
N ARG A 155 3.22 -12.61 11.70
CA ARG A 155 2.57 -11.76 12.72
C ARG A 155 3.44 -10.60 13.16
N THR A 156 4.72 -10.85 13.39
CA THR A 156 5.67 -9.81 13.80
C THR A 156 5.83 -8.78 12.68
N ARG A 157 5.91 -9.22 11.43
CA ARG A 157 6.02 -8.31 10.30
C ARG A 157 4.72 -7.52 10.07
N SER A 158 3.56 -8.16 10.12
CA SER A 158 2.28 -7.46 9.95
C SER A 158 2.10 -6.39 11.02
N GLY A 159 2.39 -6.73 12.29
CA GLY A 159 2.38 -5.77 13.40
C GLY A 159 3.32 -4.58 13.17
N ARG A 160 4.59 -4.84 12.78
CA ARG A 160 5.56 -3.78 12.45
C ARG A 160 5.13 -2.91 11.26
N SER A 161 4.43 -3.49 10.28
CA SER A 161 3.97 -2.76 9.09
C SER A 161 2.81 -1.82 9.44
N ILE A 162 1.87 -2.29 10.26
CA ILE A 162 0.77 -1.48 10.80
C ILE A 162 1.33 -0.34 11.67
N GLU A 163 2.26 -0.65 12.57
CA GLU A 163 2.87 0.34 13.46
C GLU A 163 3.58 1.44 12.67
N ARG A 164 4.40 1.06 11.68
CA ARG A 164 5.10 2.02 10.81
C ARG A 164 4.12 2.90 10.03
N LEU A 165 3.03 2.32 9.51
CA LEU A 165 1.98 3.07 8.84
C LEU A 165 1.35 4.08 9.80
N ARG A 166 1.02 3.67 11.02
CA ARG A 166 0.47 4.56 12.05
C ARG A 166 1.42 5.73 12.33
N THR A 167 2.68 5.46 12.67
CA THR A 167 3.67 6.50 12.98
C THR A 167 3.84 7.48 11.81
N ASN A 168 3.83 6.99 10.57
CA ASN A 168 3.93 7.85 9.40
C ASN A 168 2.69 8.74 9.22
N LEU A 169 1.48 8.22 9.48
CA LEU A 169 0.25 9.00 9.42
C LEU A 169 0.16 10.04 10.54
N GLU A 170 0.65 9.70 11.74
CA GLU A 170 0.78 10.65 12.86
C GLU A 170 1.72 11.81 12.48
N ALA A 171 2.88 11.49 11.88
CA ALA A 171 3.82 12.51 11.40
C ALA A 171 3.26 13.36 10.25
N VAL A 172 2.36 12.81 9.42
CA VAL A 172 1.62 13.56 8.40
C VAL A 172 0.67 14.55 9.06
N ASN A 173 -0.11 14.11 10.05
CA ASN A 173 -1.05 14.97 10.78
C ASN A 173 -0.34 16.08 11.56
N GLU A 174 0.78 15.76 12.22
CA GLU A 174 1.62 16.76 12.88
C GLU A 174 2.13 17.81 11.88
N GLY A 175 2.57 17.39 10.70
CA GLY A 175 2.98 18.31 9.63
C GLY A 175 1.84 19.22 9.15
N VAL A 176 0.62 18.70 9.04
CA VAL A 176 -0.58 19.47 8.70
C VAL A 176 -0.87 20.51 9.79
N GLU A 177 -0.80 20.13 11.07
CA GLU A 177 -1.02 21.05 12.19
C GLU A 177 0.02 22.18 12.24
N ILE A 178 1.30 21.87 12.06
CA ILE A 178 2.36 22.88 12.01
C ILE A 178 2.09 23.86 10.87
N LEU A 179 1.76 23.35 9.68
CA LEU A 179 1.44 24.19 8.52
C LEU A 179 0.23 25.09 8.77
N HIS A 180 -0.81 24.59 9.44
CA HIS A 180 -1.97 25.40 9.83
C HIS A 180 -1.61 26.48 10.85
N LYS A 181 -0.78 26.16 11.86
CA LYS A 181 -0.31 27.13 12.87
C LYS A 181 0.52 28.24 12.23
N ASP A 182 1.45 27.90 11.35
CA ASP A 182 2.27 28.88 10.62
C ASP A 182 1.40 29.81 9.77
N LEU A 183 0.38 29.27 9.10
CA LEU A 183 -0.56 30.04 8.31
C LEU A 183 -1.37 31.04 9.14
N ILE A 184 -1.84 30.63 10.32
CA ILE A 184 -2.56 31.50 11.25
C ILE A 184 -1.64 32.61 11.77
N ARG A 185 -0.38 32.29 12.07
CA ARG A 185 0.60 33.27 12.55
C ARG A 185 0.93 34.32 11.49
N ASP A 186 1.06 33.90 10.24
CA ASP A 186 1.44 34.76 9.12
C ASP A 186 0.21 35.46 8.46
N SER A 187 -0.97 35.36 9.06
CA SER A 187 -2.26 35.73 8.45
C SER A 187 -2.45 37.23 8.21
N ARG A 188 -2.00 37.69 7.04
CA ARG A 188 -2.64 38.80 6.28
C ARG A 188 -3.35 38.33 5.01
N SER A 189 -3.14 37.09 4.57
CA SER A 189 -3.87 36.53 3.42
C SER A 189 -4.10 35.04 3.59
N VAL A 190 -5.36 34.62 3.38
CA VAL A 190 -5.69 33.20 3.20
C VAL A 190 -5.03 32.74 1.90
N PRO A 191 -4.30 31.62 1.91
CA PRO A 191 -3.63 31.14 0.72
C PRO A 191 -4.68 30.75 -0.33
N GLY A 192 -4.37 31.04 -1.60
CA GLY A 192 -5.19 30.68 -2.74
C GLY A 192 -5.22 29.18 -3.08
N TYR A 193 -5.06 28.29 -2.10
CA TYR A 193 -5.01 26.86 -2.37
C TYR A 193 -5.62 26.04 -1.24
N PRO A 194 -6.25 24.87 -1.55
CA PRO A 194 -7.00 24.08 -0.56
C PRO A 194 -6.05 23.47 0.47
N LEU A 195 -6.21 23.78 1.76
CA LEU A 195 -5.37 23.29 2.86
C LEU A 195 -5.38 21.76 2.98
N PRO A 196 -4.20 21.12 3.17
CA PRO A 196 -4.17 19.68 3.43
C PRO A 196 -4.97 19.38 4.68
N GLN A 197 -5.81 18.36 4.61
CA GLN A 197 -6.64 17.95 5.74
C GLN A 197 -5.91 16.87 6.54
N PRO A 198 -6.11 16.82 7.88
CA PRO A 198 -5.63 15.70 8.67
C PRO A 198 -6.28 14.40 8.18
N VAL A 199 -5.52 13.32 8.23
CA VAL A 199 -5.98 11.98 7.88
C VAL A 199 -6.66 11.35 9.09
N ASP A 200 -7.84 10.77 8.89
CA ASP A 200 -8.47 9.89 9.88
C ASP A 200 -7.63 8.60 10.00
N ILE A 201 -6.79 8.55 11.03
CA ILE A 201 -5.85 7.45 11.24
C ILE A 201 -6.61 6.13 11.49
N PRO A 202 -7.61 6.05 12.41
CA PRO A 202 -8.40 4.83 12.59
C PRO A 202 -9.01 4.29 11.30
N GLU A 203 -9.68 5.14 10.51
CA GLU A 203 -10.31 4.73 9.26
C GLU A 203 -9.26 4.24 8.25
N HIS A 204 -8.16 4.98 8.10
CA HIS A 204 -7.09 4.63 7.17
C HIS A 204 -6.41 3.31 7.55
N LEU A 205 -6.13 3.11 8.84
CA LEU A 205 -5.58 1.86 9.34
C LEU A 205 -6.54 0.70 9.08
N ASN A 206 -7.84 0.86 9.35
CA ASN A 206 -8.84 -0.18 9.10
C ASN A 206 -8.91 -0.58 7.60
N ARG A 207 -8.87 0.40 6.71
CA ARG A 207 -8.80 0.17 5.26
C ARG A 207 -7.53 -0.58 4.85
N CYS A 208 -6.39 -0.31 5.50
CA CYS A 208 -5.14 -0.99 5.19
C CYS A 208 -5.07 -2.39 5.83
N THR A 209 -5.50 -2.56 7.08
CA THR A 209 -5.47 -3.84 7.79
C THR A 209 -6.42 -4.86 7.17
N SER A 210 -7.56 -4.43 6.62
CA SER A 210 -8.46 -5.31 5.86
C SER A 210 -7.83 -5.90 4.58
N ARG A 211 -6.77 -5.29 4.06
CA ARG A 211 -5.99 -5.80 2.92
C ARG A 211 -4.91 -6.81 3.34
N ILE A 212 -4.55 -6.87 4.63
CA ILE A 212 -3.56 -7.82 5.13
C ILE A 212 -4.14 -9.23 4.99
N PRO A 213 -3.40 -10.16 4.38
CA PRO A 213 -3.99 -11.44 4.06
C PRO A 213 -4.15 -12.28 5.35
N THR A 214 -5.29 -12.96 5.48
CA THR A 214 -5.62 -13.72 6.68
C THR A 214 -4.84 -15.04 6.73
N ILE A 215 -4.38 -15.41 7.92
CA ILE A 215 -3.69 -16.67 8.19
C ILE A 215 -4.35 -17.39 9.38
N PRO A 216 -4.35 -18.73 9.41
CA PRO A 216 -4.90 -19.48 10.53
C PRO A 216 -4.09 -19.22 11.82
N ASN A 217 -4.78 -19.18 12.96
CA ASN A 217 -4.17 -19.11 14.28
C ASN A 217 -3.69 -20.49 14.77
N LEU A 218 -2.59 -21.00 14.24
CA LEU A 218 -2.03 -22.27 14.68
C LEU A 218 -1.70 -22.28 16.18
N PRO A 219 -2.02 -23.37 16.89
CA PRO A 219 -1.72 -23.48 18.31
C PRO A 219 -0.23 -23.76 18.55
N LEU A 220 0.32 -23.25 19.66
CA LEU A 220 1.74 -23.42 19.99
C LEU A 220 2.15 -24.90 20.16
N ASP A 221 1.21 -25.74 20.60
CA ASP A 221 1.38 -27.18 20.79
C ASP A 221 1.08 -28.00 19.52
N LEU A 222 1.02 -27.37 18.33
CA LEU A 222 0.75 -28.01 17.04
C LEU A 222 1.52 -29.33 16.86
N THR A 223 2.81 -29.33 17.21
CA THR A 223 3.67 -30.52 17.13
C THR A 223 3.14 -31.67 17.98
N GLY A 224 2.72 -31.38 19.22
CA GLY A 224 2.17 -32.38 20.14
C GLY A 224 0.86 -32.94 19.63
N ARG A 225 -0.06 -32.06 19.20
CA ARG A 225 -1.34 -32.47 18.62
C ARG A 225 -1.18 -33.37 17.41
N LEU A 226 -0.30 -33.01 16.48
CA LEU A 226 -0.04 -33.84 15.29
C LEU A 226 0.57 -35.21 15.65
N LEU A 227 1.44 -35.28 16.65
CA LEU A 227 2.02 -36.55 17.08
C LEU A 227 1.00 -37.47 17.79
N LEU A 228 0.01 -36.89 18.48
CA LEU A 228 -1.08 -37.60 19.13
C LEU A 228 -2.15 -38.08 18.15
N ALA A 229 -2.44 -37.28 17.12
CA ALA A 229 -3.43 -37.58 16.09
C ALA A 229 -3.03 -38.75 15.17
N ARG A 230 -1.77 -39.19 15.21
CA ARG A 230 -1.31 -40.33 14.42
C ARG A 230 -2.13 -41.58 14.78
N PRO A 231 -2.87 -42.17 13.84
CA PRO A 231 -3.69 -43.34 14.13
C PRO A 231 -2.79 -44.48 14.60
N ARG A 232 -3.07 -45.00 15.80
CA ARG A 232 -2.28 -46.05 16.46
C ARG A 232 -2.31 -47.40 15.72
N LYS A 233 -3.22 -47.59 14.77
CA LYS A 233 -3.49 -48.89 14.11
C LYS A 233 -3.66 -48.73 12.60
N TRP A 234 -2.56 -48.80 11.84
CA TRP A 234 -2.58 -49.04 10.38
C TRP A 234 -1.81 -50.33 10.02
N TRP A 235 -1.53 -51.20 11.00
CA TRP A 235 -0.82 -52.48 10.83
C TRP A 235 -1.73 -53.72 10.92
N LEU A 236 -3.06 -53.58 10.75
CA LEU A 236 -3.99 -54.71 10.87
C LEU A 236 -4.70 -55.11 9.56
N PHE A 237 -4.37 -54.48 8.43
CA PHE A 237 -4.88 -54.90 7.13
C PHE A 237 -3.79 -54.74 6.05
N VAL A 238 -2.78 -55.62 6.09
CA VAL A 238 -2.03 -56.09 4.93
C VAL A 238 -1.79 -57.58 5.15
#